data_AF-A0A0D6LS15-F1
#
_entry.id   AF-A0A0D6LS15-F1
#
_cell.length_a   1.000
_cell.length_b   1.000
_cell.length_c   1.000
_cell.angle_alpha   90.00
_cell.angle_beta   90.00
_cell.angle_gamma   90.00
#
_symmetry.space_group_name_H-M   'P 1'
#
loop_
_entity.id
_entity.type
_entity.pdbx_description
1 polymer ?
#
loop_
_entity_poly.entity_id
_entity_poly.type
_entity_poly.pdbx_seq_one_letter_code
_entity_poly.pdbx_strand_id
1 'polypeptide(L)'
;MTAETGFFRGKSLGATSLLTFAILSLAWFVGFASRLFAIVRFESIIHEFDPWYVYPGLMVTSGLIHWILDTLNFHVHIREICVFLAPTFSGLTAIATYLLTKELWSAGAGLFAACFIAISPGYTSRSVAGSYDNEGIAIFALQFTYYLWVKSLKTGSVMWASFCALSYFYMVSAWGGYVFIINLIPLHVLALIVIGRYSSRLFVAYTTFYCLATVLSMQIPFVGFQPVRTSEHMPAFGVFGLLQIVAAMQYARARVSRQQFMTLFVGGLTFFGILAVVVYFGLVWGGYVAPFSGRFYSLWDTGYAKVNCIHIPIIASVSEHQPTTWVSFFFDLHITAAVFPVGLWYCVKNVNDERVFSEFWQCFVFFSLQLFLSLFICTYDHTVRHIVTDQEGKVEEAFQIF
;
A
#
# COMPACT_ATOMS: atom_id res chain seq x y z
N MET A 1 -50.62 -33.65 -14.91
CA MET A 1 -49.60 -33.97 -15.95
C MET A 1 -49.25 -32.63 -16.58
N THR A 2 -48.09 -32.02 -16.43
CA THR A 2 -46.73 -32.50 -16.11
C THR A 2 -45.91 -31.35 -15.53
N ALA A 3 -45.32 -31.61 -14.36
CA ALA A 3 -44.08 -31.04 -13.80
C ALA A 3 -43.66 -29.61 -14.21
N GLU A 4 -44.00 -28.63 -13.37
CA GLU A 4 -43.08 -27.52 -13.13
C GLU A 4 -41.85 -28.10 -12.42
N THR A 5 -40.77 -28.33 -13.17
CA THR A 5 -39.46 -28.69 -12.60
C THR A 5 -38.89 -27.50 -11.84
N GLY A 6 -39.32 -27.36 -10.59
CA GLY A 6 -38.64 -26.56 -9.59
C GLY A 6 -37.29 -27.17 -9.24
N PHE A 7 -36.23 -26.76 -9.94
CA PHE A 7 -34.85 -27.12 -9.57
C PHE A 7 -34.02 -25.93 -9.05
N PHE A 8 -34.46 -24.68 -9.23
CA PHE A 8 -33.66 -23.49 -8.86
C PHE A 8 -34.34 -22.53 -7.87
N ARG A 9 -35.45 -22.92 -7.23
CA ARG A 9 -36.14 -22.06 -6.25
C ARG A 9 -35.74 -22.37 -4.81
N GLY A 10 -34.45 -22.26 -4.54
CA GLY A 10 -33.92 -22.24 -3.19
C GLY A 10 -32.64 -21.42 -3.17
N LYS A 11 -32.65 -20.27 -2.51
CA LYS A 11 -31.42 -19.63 -2.01
C LYS A 11 -30.84 -20.53 -0.92
N SER A 12 -30.31 -21.68 -1.32
CA SER A 12 -29.54 -22.54 -0.44
C SER A 12 -28.23 -21.79 -0.18
N LEU A 13 -28.02 -21.42 1.08
CA LEU A 13 -26.76 -20.83 1.55
C LEU A 13 -25.55 -21.67 1.06
N GLY A 14 -25.75 -22.99 0.97
CA GLY A 14 -24.78 -23.95 0.42
C GLY A 14 -24.44 -23.73 -1.05
N ALA A 15 -25.43 -23.48 -1.93
CA ALA A 15 -25.16 -23.23 -3.34
C ALA A 15 -24.37 -21.93 -3.56
N THR A 16 -24.68 -20.88 -2.79
CA THR A 16 -23.95 -19.60 -2.86
C THR A 16 -22.52 -19.73 -2.32
N SER A 17 -22.34 -20.48 -1.24
CA SER A 17 -21.02 -20.77 -0.68
C SER A 17 -20.17 -21.61 -1.63
N LEU A 18 -20.75 -22.64 -2.25
CA LEU A 18 -20.07 -23.49 -3.22
C LEU A 18 -19.63 -22.69 -4.45
N LEU A 19 -20.51 -21.83 -4.97
CA LEU A 19 -20.18 -20.95 -6.10
C LEU A 19 -19.03 -20.00 -5.75
N THR A 20 -19.06 -19.40 -4.56
CA THR A 20 -17.99 -18.51 -4.08
C THR A 20 -16.66 -19.25 -4.00
N PHE A 21 -16.65 -20.45 -3.41
CA PHE A 21 -15.46 -21.28 -3.30
C PHE A 21 -14.91 -21.69 -4.68
N ALA A 22 -15.79 -22.08 -5.60
CA ALA A 22 -15.41 -22.46 -6.96
C ALA A 22 -14.77 -21.29 -7.72
N ILE A 23 -15.35 -20.08 -7.65
CA ILE A 23 -14.82 -18.89 -8.32
C ILE A 23 -13.45 -18.51 -7.74
N LEU A 24 -13.29 -18.53 -6.42
CA LEU A 24 -12.00 -18.22 -5.78
C LEU A 24 -10.91 -19.24 -6.13
N SER A 25 -11.27 -20.53 -6.16
CA SER A 25 -10.34 -21.59 -6.56
C SER A 25 -9.91 -21.44 -8.02
N LEU A 26 -10.85 -21.08 -8.90
CA LEU A 26 -10.56 -20.80 -10.31
C LEU A 26 -9.70 -19.55 -10.46
N ALA A 27 -9.99 -18.47 -9.73
CA ALA A 27 -9.18 -17.24 -9.75
C ALA A 27 -7.75 -17.51 -9.28
N TRP A 28 -7.58 -18.33 -8.23
CA TRP A 28 -6.27 -18.78 -7.75
C TRP A 28 -5.52 -19.56 -8.82
N PHE A 29 -6.19 -20.55 -9.44
CA PHE A 29 -5.60 -21.38 -10.50
C PHE A 29 -5.22 -20.57 -11.75
N VAL A 30 -6.09 -19.66 -12.21
CA VAL A 30 -5.82 -18.80 -13.37
C VAL A 30 -4.69 -17.81 -13.06
N GLY A 31 -4.67 -17.24 -11.86
CA GLY A 31 -3.58 -16.38 -11.40
C GLY A 31 -2.24 -17.11 -11.40
N PHE A 32 -2.22 -18.36 -10.92
CA PHE A 32 -1.03 -19.21 -10.95
C PHE A 32 -0.62 -19.55 -12.40
N ALA A 33 -1.54 -20.07 -13.21
CA ALA A 33 -1.26 -20.55 -14.56
C ALA A 33 -0.78 -19.44 -15.52
N SER A 34 -1.37 -18.23 -15.41
CA SER A 34 -0.98 -17.07 -16.22
C SER A 34 0.46 -16.59 -16.00
N ARG A 35 1.12 -17.03 -14.91
CA ARG A 35 2.50 -16.66 -14.58
C ARG A 35 3.55 -17.70 -14.99
N LEU A 36 3.13 -18.82 -15.57
CA LEU A 36 4.02 -19.94 -15.93
C LEU A 36 4.61 -19.84 -17.34
N PHE A 37 4.23 -18.84 -18.15
CA PHE A 37 4.64 -18.77 -19.57
C PHE A 37 6.16 -18.79 -19.78
N ALA A 38 6.94 -18.16 -18.88
CA ALA A 38 8.40 -18.16 -18.96
C ALA A 38 8.97 -19.58 -18.76
N ILE A 39 8.52 -20.27 -17.71
CA ILE A 39 8.97 -21.63 -17.38
C ILE A 39 8.62 -22.64 -18.46
N VAL A 40 7.40 -22.57 -19.01
CA VAL A 40 6.95 -23.48 -20.07
C VAL A 40 7.79 -23.34 -21.34
N ARG A 41 8.34 -22.16 -21.61
CA ARG A 41 9.13 -21.89 -22.83
C ARG A 41 10.63 -22.12 -22.65
N PHE A 42 11.19 -21.81 -21.48
CA PHE A 42 12.63 -21.66 -21.31
C PHE A 42 13.26 -22.48 -20.17
N GLU A 43 12.48 -23.23 -19.38
CA GLU A 43 12.86 -23.99 -18.16
C GLU A 43 12.65 -23.25 -16.82
N SER A 44 12.63 -24.01 -15.71
CA SER A 44 12.42 -23.50 -14.34
C SER A 44 13.73 -22.96 -13.74
N ILE A 45 14.11 -21.75 -14.18
CA ILE A 45 15.30 -21.04 -13.72
C ILE A 45 14.88 -19.70 -13.11
N ILE A 46 15.68 -19.18 -12.18
CA ILE A 46 15.50 -17.83 -11.65
C ILE A 46 16.01 -16.85 -12.70
N HIS A 47 15.11 -16.03 -13.26
CA HIS A 47 15.42 -15.07 -14.32
C HIS A 47 15.78 -13.68 -13.76
N GLU A 48 15.24 -13.35 -12.59
CA GLU A 48 15.47 -12.09 -11.92
C GLU A 48 15.64 -12.40 -10.43
N PHE A 49 16.83 -12.05 -9.92
CA PHE A 49 17.19 -12.22 -8.53
C PHE A 49 17.70 -10.89 -8.04
N ASP A 50 16.89 -10.20 -7.25
CA ASP A 50 17.28 -8.98 -6.56
C ASP A 50 17.67 -9.33 -5.12
N PRO A 51 18.97 -9.48 -4.82
CA PRO A 51 19.44 -9.88 -3.51
C PRO A 51 19.41 -8.69 -2.54
N TRP A 52 18.22 -8.23 -2.17
CA TRP A 52 18.09 -7.39 -1.00
C TRP A 52 18.12 -8.29 0.24
N TYR A 53 19.33 -8.72 0.64
CA TYR A 53 19.64 -9.43 1.91
C TYR A 53 19.18 -8.68 3.18
N VAL A 54 18.67 -7.49 2.97
CA VAL A 54 18.20 -6.52 3.95
C VAL A 54 16.90 -6.98 4.64
N TYR A 55 16.01 -7.65 3.89
CA TYR A 55 14.69 -8.05 4.36
C TYR A 55 14.60 -9.58 4.44
N PRO A 56 14.50 -10.17 5.65
CA PRO A 56 14.55 -11.63 5.80
C PRO A 56 13.25 -12.33 5.41
N GLY A 57 12.15 -11.60 5.19
CA GLY A 57 10.80 -12.17 5.05
C GLY A 57 10.65 -13.13 3.88
N LEU A 58 11.24 -12.80 2.72
CA LEU A 58 11.20 -13.65 1.53
C LEU A 58 11.94 -14.99 1.78
N MET A 59 13.16 -14.92 2.31
CA MET A 59 14.00 -16.09 2.59
C MET A 59 13.42 -16.98 3.71
N VAL A 60 12.86 -16.38 4.76
CA VAL A 60 12.21 -17.13 5.84
C VAL A 60 10.95 -17.84 5.32
N THR A 61 10.19 -17.19 4.42
CA THR A 61 9.00 -17.79 3.84
C THR A 61 9.34 -19.00 2.95
N SER A 62 10.32 -18.87 2.05
CA SER A 62 10.75 -19.98 1.19
C SER A 62 11.41 -21.11 1.99
N GLY A 63 12.24 -20.79 2.98
CA GLY A 63 12.86 -21.75 3.88
C GLY A 63 11.84 -22.52 4.74
N LEU A 64 10.81 -21.83 5.23
CA LEU A 64 9.72 -22.47 5.98
C LEU A 64 8.92 -23.43 5.11
N ILE A 65 8.57 -23.02 3.88
CA ILE A 65 7.87 -23.90 2.92
C ILE A 65 8.71 -25.13 2.60
N HIS A 66 10.02 -24.95 2.37
CA HIS A 66 10.95 -26.06 2.14
C HIS A 66 10.99 -27.02 3.32
N TRP A 67 11.16 -26.50 4.54
CA TRP A 67 11.19 -27.33 5.75
C TRP A 67 9.89 -28.10 5.95
N ILE A 68 8.72 -27.47 5.75
CA ILE A 68 7.42 -28.15 5.84
C ILE A 68 7.32 -29.28 4.80
N LEU A 69 7.67 -29.02 3.53
CA LEU A 69 7.59 -30.03 2.48
C LEU A 69 8.53 -31.21 2.75
N ASP A 70 9.75 -30.93 3.22
CA ASP A 70 10.73 -31.94 3.58
C ASP A 70 10.26 -32.81 4.76
N THR A 71 9.64 -32.19 5.79
CA THR A 71 9.05 -32.95 6.91
C THR A 71 7.86 -33.82 6.50
N LEU A 72 7.18 -33.48 5.40
CA LEU A 72 6.09 -34.28 4.82
C LEU A 72 6.59 -35.36 3.85
N ASN A 73 7.91 -35.57 3.73
CA ASN A 73 8.58 -36.47 2.78
C ASN A 73 8.40 -36.08 1.30
N PHE A 74 8.10 -34.81 1.02
CA PHE A 74 8.15 -34.26 -0.34
C PHE A 74 9.48 -33.54 -0.55
N HIS A 75 10.50 -34.28 -0.98
CA HIS A 75 11.83 -33.74 -1.25
C HIS A 75 11.84 -32.89 -2.53
N VAL A 76 11.50 -31.61 -2.41
CA VAL A 76 11.55 -30.63 -3.50
C VAL A 76 12.78 -29.76 -3.31
N HIS A 77 13.59 -29.62 -4.36
CA HIS A 77 14.78 -28.76 -4.32
C HIS A 77 14.39 -27.29 -4.05
N ILE A 78 15.14 -26.59 -3.19
CA ILE A 78 14.85 -25.20 -2.77
C ILE A 78 14.66 -24.24 -3.95
N ARG A 79 15.39 -24.44 -5.05
CA ARG A 79 15.24 -23.65 -6.28
C ARG A 79 13.82 -23.67 -6.83
N GLU A 80 13.18 -24.83 -6.87
CA GLU A 80 11.81 -24.93 -7.42
C GLU A 80 10.83 -24.17 -6.52
N ILE A 81 11.03 -24.21 -5.20
CA ILE A 81 10.21 -23.44 -4.25
C ILE A 81 10.39 -21.94 -4.50
N CYS A 82 11.62 -21.46 -4.68
CA CYS A 82 11.87 -20.06 -4.99
C CYS A 82 11.22 -19.63 -6.32
N VAL A 83 11.31 -20.48 -7.36
CA VAL A 83 10.74 -20.20 -8.69
C VAL A 83 9.21 -20.11 -8.66
N PHE A 84 8.52 -20.97 -7.90
CA PHE A 84 7.06 -21.02 -7.83
C PHE A 84 6.44 -20.19 -6.68
N LEU A 85 7.25 -19.49 -5.89
CA LEU A 85 6.79 -18.71 -4.74
C LEU A 85 5.85 -17.56 -5.15
N ALA A 86 6.28 -16.72 -6.08
CA ALA A 86 5.52 -15.55 -6.52
C ALA A 86 4.14 -15.91 -7.13
N PRO A 87 4.02 -16.91 -8.04
CA PRO A 87 2.73 -17.38 -8.52
C PRO A 87 1.80 -17.88 -7.41
N THR A 88 2.34 -18.59 -6.41
CA THR A 88 1.56 -19.11 -5.27
C THR A 88 1.00 -17.96 -4.44
N PHE A 89 1.82 -16.95 -4.13
CA PHE A 89 1.42 -15.76 -3.39
C PHE A 89 0.49 -14.83 -4.19
N SER A 90 0.57 -14.84 -5.52
CA SER A 90 -0.39 -14.13 -6.37
C SER A 90 -1.82 -14.66 -6.20
N GLY A 91 -1.97 -15.98 -6.16
CA GLY A 91 -3.26 -16.57 -5.86
C GLY A 91 -3.77 -16.21 -4.45
N LEU A 92 -2.89 -16.20 -3.44
CA LEU A 92 -3.23 -15.75 -2.09
C LEU A 92 -3.62 -14.26 -2.07
N THR A 93 -2.99 -13.44 -2.90
CA THR A 93 -3.33 -12.03 -3.09
C THR A 93 -4.77 -11.89 -3.60
N ALA A 94 -5.18 -12.69 -4.58
CA ALA A 94 -6.57 -12.67 -5.06
C ALA A 94 -7.59 -12.97 -3.94
N ILE A 95 -7.27 -13.92 -3.05
CA ILE A 95 -8.09 -14.22 -1.87
C ILE A 95 -8.09 -13.05 -0.88
N ALA A 96 -6.93 -12.43 -0.62
CA ALA A 96 -6.85 -11.26 0.26
C ALA A 96 -7.64 -10.06 -0.29
N THR A 97 -7.60 -9.82 -1.60
CA THR A 97 -8.41 -8.79 -2.27
C THR A 97 -9.90 -9.08 -2.16
N TYR A 98 -10.33 -10.34 -2.36
CA TYR A 98 -11.73 -10.73 -2.11
C TYR A 98 -12.17 -10.37 -0.68
N LEU A 99 -11.36 -10.72 0.32
CA LEU A 99 -11.68 -10.45 1.72
C LEU A 99 -11.78 -8.94 2.00
N LEU A 100 -10.84 -8.14 1.48
CA LEU A 100 -10.89 -6.68 1.64
C LEU A 100 -12.14 -6.08 0.98
N THR A 101 -12.39 -6.38 -0.29
CA THR A 101 -13.50 -5.79 -1.04
C THR A 101 -14.85 -6.25 -0.51
N LYS A 102 -14.94 -7.48 0.01
CA LYS A 102 -16.12 -7.97 0.72
C LYS A 102 -16.45 -7.12 1.95
N GLU A 103 -15.44 -6.65 2.69
CA GLU A 103 -15.66 -5.79 3.85
C GLU A 103 -16.12 -4.37 3.49
N LEU A 104 -15.74 -3.87 2.30
CA LEU A 104 -16.09 -2.54 1.79
C LEU A 104 -17.50 -2.47 1.18
N TRP A 105 -17.93 -3.53 0.49
CA TRP A 105 -19.18 -3.53 -0.26
C TRP A 105 -20.01 -4.81 -0.11
N SER A 106 -19.73 -5.82 -0.93
CA SER A 106 -20.49 -7.07 -0.97
C SER A 106 -19.62 -8.22 -1.48
N ALA A 107 -20.04 -9.45 -1.22
CA ALA A 107 -19.33 -10.63 -1.69
C ALA A 107 -19.19 -10.67 -3.23
N GLY A 108 -20.21 -10.21 -3.97
CA GLY A 108 -20.17 -10.15 -5.44
C GLY A 108 -19.07 -9.22 -5.96
N ALA A 109 -18.96 -8.01 -5.38
CA ALA A 109 -17.89 -7.07 -5.72
C ALA A 109 -16.50 -7.64 -5.40
N GLY A 110 -16.37 -8.38 -4.29
CA GLY A 110 -15.12 -9.04 -3.93
C GLY A 110 -14.72 -10.15 -4.91
N LEU A 111 -15.69 -10.93 -5.42
CA LEU A 111 -15.40 -11.97 -6.42
C LEU A 111 -14.87 -11.35 -7.71
N PHE A 112 -15.49 -10.26 -8.19
CA PHE A 112 -14.97 -9.52 -9.35
C PHE A 112 -13.57 -8.96 -9.11
N ALA A 113 -13.32 -8.37 -7.93
CA ALA A 113 -12.00 -7.83 -7.60
C ALA A 113 -10.90 -8.92 -7.58
N ALA A 114 -11.21 -10.09 -7.04
CA ALA A 114 -10.30 -11.24 -7.05
C ALA A 114 -9.99 -11.74 -8.47
N CYS A 115 -11.00 -11.80 -9.34
CA CYS A 115 -10.80 -12.17 -10.74
C CYS A 115 -9.95 -11.14 -11.49
N PHE A 116 -10.15 -9.83 -11.26
CA PHE A 116 -9.37 -8.79 -11.92
C PHE A 116 -7.89 -8.78 -11.49
N ILE A 117 -7.61 -8.88 -10.20
CA ILE A 117 -6.21 -8.86 -9.73
C ILE A 117 -5.44 -10.12 -10.13
N ALA A 118 -6.12 -11.27 -10.25
CA ALA A 118 -5.50 -12.52 -10.66
C ALA A 118 -4.85 -12.44 -12.05
N ILE A 119 -5.46 -11.71 -12.99
CA ILE A 119 -5.01 -11.58 -14.39
C ILE A 119 -4.43 -10.21 -14.75
N SER A 120 -4.34 -9.29 -13.79
CA SER A 120 -3.86 -7.92 -14.04
C SER A 120 -2.43 -7.94 -14.59
N PRO A 121 -2.18 -7.38 -15.81
CA PRO A 121 -0.84 -7.33 -16.40
C PRO A 121 0.18 -6.62 -15.51
N GLY A 122 -0.21 -5.49 -14.91
CA GLY A 122 0.68 -4.71 -14.04
C GLY A 122 1.13 -5.45 -12.77
N TYR A 123 0.30 -6.38 -12.25
CA TYR A 123 0.76 -7.24 -11.15
C TYR A 123 1.53 -8.46 -11.66
N THR A 124 1.13 -9.01 -12.81
CA THR A 124 1.78 -10.18 -13.41
C THR A 124 3.24 -9.89 -13.74
N SER A 125 3.58 -8.68 -14.22
CA SER A 125 4.96 -8.28 -14.54
C SER A 125 5.93 -8.40 -13.36
N ARG A 126 5.47 -8.21 -12.13
CA ARG A 126 6.26 -8.29 -10.88
C ARG A 126 6.13 -9.63 -10.13
N SER A 127 5.40 -10.58 -10.70
CA SER A 127 5.09 -11.86 -10.02
C SER A 127 5.15 -13.07 -10.96
N VAL A 128 5.90 -12.97 -12.06
CA VAL A 128 6.13 -14.09 -12.99
C VAL A 128 6.91 -15.20 -12.29
N ALA A 129 6.60 -16.45 -12.64
CA ALA A 129 7.34 -17.59 -12.14
C ALA A 129 8.82 -17.52 -12.57
N GLY A 130 9.74 -17.65 -11.60
CA GLY A 130 11.18 -17.42 -11.80
C GLY A 130 11.66 -16.00 -11.48
N SER A 131 10.77 -15.04 -11.19
CA SER A 131 11.14 -13.75 -10.56
C SER A 131 11.05 -13.92 -9.04
N TYR A 132 12.22 -14.02 -8.39
CA TYR A 132 12.32 -14.20 -6.93
C TYR A 132 12.68 -12.86 -6.28
N ASP A 133 11.70 -11.96 -6.25
CA ASP A 133 11.81 -10.65 -5.63
C ASP A 133 10.75 -10.45 -4.54
N ASN A 134 11.01 -9.51 -3.65
CA ASN A 134 10.21 -9.20 -2.47
C ASN A 134 8.78 -8.73 -2.82
N GLU A 135 8.60 -8.10 -3.98
CA GLU A 135 7.30 -7.57 -4.41
C GLU A 135 6.21 -8.65 -4.53
N GLY A 136 6.59 -9.88 -4.92
CA GLY A 136 5.67 -11.00 -5.07
C GLY A 136 4.93 -11.36 -3.77
N ILE A 137 5.61 -11.27 -2.63
CA ILE A 137 5.03 -11.49 -1.29
C ILE A 137 4.49 -10.20 -0.69
N ALA A 138 5.15 -9.07 -0.95
CA ALA A 138 4.79 -7.78 -0.36
C ALA A 138 3.36 -7.36 -0.72
N ILE A 139 2.93 -7.58 -1.96
CA ILE A 139 1.58 -7.20 -2.41
C ILE A 139 0.50 -8.01 -1.66
N PHE A 140 0.74 -9.31 -1.43
CA PHE A 140 -0.11 -10.13 -0.58
C PHE A 140 -0.18 -9.58 0.85
N ALA A 141 0.98 -9.36 1.47
CA ALA A 141 1.08 -8.88 2.85
C ALA A 141 0.42 -7.51 3.04
N LEU A 142 0.59 -6.61 2.07
CA LEU A 142 -0.05 -5.30 2.04
C LEU A 142 -1.57 -5.43 1.98
N GLN A 143 -2.09 -6.22 1.04
CA GLN A 143 -3.53 -6.36 0.88
C GLN A 143 -4.19 -7.02 2.10
N PHE A 144 -3.53 -8.02 2.68
CA PHE A 144 -3.99 -8.70 3.87
C PHE A 144 -3.96 -7.80 5.12
N THR A 145 -2.93 -6.95 5.26
CA THR A 145 -2.83 -5.96 6.35
C THR A 145 -3.98 -4.96 6.27
N TYR A 146 -4.32 -4.47 5.07
CA TYR A 146 -5.47 -3.57 4.90
C TYR A 146 -6.81 -4.22 5.20
N TYR A 147 -6.99 -5.49 4.81
CA TYR A 147 -8.17 -6.24 5.21
C TYR A 147 -8.31 -6.32 6.74
N LEU A 148 -7.23 -6.68 7.44
CA LEU A 148 -7.23 -6.78 8.90
C LEU A 148 -7.44 -5.41 9.57
N TRP A 149 -6.88 -4.34 9.01
CA TRP A 149 -7.12 -2.97 9.47
C TRP A 149 -8.61 -2.60 9.38
N VAL A 150 -9.21 -2.75 8.20
CA VAL A 150 -10.65 -2.47 7.97
C VAL A 150 -11.52 -3.33 8.89
N LYS A 151 -11.20 -4.60 9.05
CA LYS A 151 -11.92 -5.50 9.94
C LYS A 151 -11.80 -5.11 11.41
N SER A 152 -10.60 -4.69 11.83
CA SER A 152 -10.34 -4.16 13.17
C SER A 152 -11.18 -2.91 13.45
N LEU A 153 -11.29 -1.99 12.49
CA LEU A 153 -12.12 -0.79 12.63
C LEU A 153 -13.62 -1.10 12.76
N LYS A 154 -14.14 -2.03 11.95
CA LYS A 154 -15.55 -2.40 11.99
C LYS A 154 -15.92 -3.06 13.32
N THR A 155 -15.08 -3.97 13.79
CA THR A 155 -15.32 -4.75 15.02
C THR A 155 -14.97 -3.99 16.29
N GLY A 156 -13.92 -3.15 16.26
CA GLY A 156 -13.37 -2.48 17.44
C GLY A 156 -12.66 -3.43 18.42
N SER A 157 -12.22 -4.60 17.96
CA SER A 157 -11.58 -5.60 18.82
C SER A 157 -10.05 -5.47 18.83
N VAL A 158 -9.48 -5.57 20.02
CA VAL A 158 -8.02 -5.67 20.24
C VAL A 158 -7.42 -6.86 19.49
N MET A 159 -8.14 -7.99 19.40
CA MET A 159 -7.66 -9.19 18.71
C MET A 159 -7.37 -8.93 17.23
N TRP A 160 -8.31 -8.29 16.52
CA TRP A 160 -8.14 -7.97 15.10
C TRP A 160 -7.05 -6.90 14.89
N ALA A 161 -6.90 -5.96 15.81
CA ALA A 161 -5.80 -4.99 15.80
C ALA A 161 -4.43 -5.67 16.00
N SER A 162 -4.32 -6.63 16.90
CA SER A 162 -3.10 -7.42 17.12
C SER A 162 -2.75 -8.27 15.89
N PHE A 163 -3.72 -8.93 15.26
CA PHE A 163 -3.47 -9.64 14.01
C PHE A 163 -3.05 -8.69 12.89
N CYS A 164 -3.62 -7.48 12.81
CA CYS A 164 -3.19 -6.44 11.89
C CYS A 164 -1.73 -6.03 12.14
N ALA A 165 -1.32 -5.89 13.40
CA ALA A 165 0.06 -5.57 13.77
C ALA A 165 1.04 -6.71 13.43
N LEU A 166 0.63 -7.97 13.59
CA LEU A 166 1.43 -9.14 13.17
C LEU A 166 1.56 -9.22 11.65
N SER A 167 0.49 -8.94 10.91
CA SER A 167 0.52 -8.85 9.45
C SER A 167 1.42 -7.71 8.98
N TYR A 168 1.38 -6.56 9.66
CA TYR A 168 2.29 -5.45 9.40
C TYR A 168 3.74 -5.81 9.71
N PHE A 169 4.01 -6.55 10.79
CA PHE A 169 5.36 -7.06 11.08
C PHE A 169 5.89 -7.97 9.96
N TYR A 170 5.03 -8.83 9.41
CA TYR A 170 5.39 -9.63 8.23
C TYR A 170 5.67 -8.76 7.00
N MET A 171 4.89 -7.70 6.79
CA MET A 171 5.17 -6.74 5.72
C MET A 171 6.52 -6.02 5.92
N VAL A 172 6.82 -5.57 7.14
CA VAL A 172 8.09 -4.91 7.48
C VAL A 172 9.29 -5.83 7.24
N SER A 173 9.13 -7.14 7.50
CA SER A 173 10.19 -8.11 7.26
C SER A 173 10.34 -8.48 5.80
N ALA A 174 9.30 -8.31 4.97
CA ALA A 174 9.29 -8.66 3.55
C ALA A 174 9.73 -7.52 2.62
N TRP A 175 9.28 -6.27 2.84
CA TRP A 175 9.54 -5.18 1.90
C TRP A 175 9.54 -3.78 2.54
N GLY A 176 10.39 -2.90 2.01
CA GLY A 176 10.55 -1.52 2.48
C GLY A 176 9.34 -0.60 2.33
N GLY A 177 8.34 -0.98 1.55
CA GLY A 177 7.08 -0.24 1.45
C GLY A 177 6.17 -0.37 2.68
N TYR A 178 6.63 -0.96 3.78
CA TYR A 178 5.94 -0.85 5.07
C TYR A 178 5.74 0.61 5.51
N VAL A 179 6.66 1.51 5.12
CA VAL A 179 6.57 2.97 5.33
C VAL A 179 5.30 3.55 4.70
N PHE A 180 4.79 2.95 3.62
CA PHE A 180 3.53 3.35 3.00
C PHE A 180 2.33 2.99 3.89
N ILE A 181 2.31 1.78 4.46
CA ILE A 181 1.22 1.34 5.35
C ILE A 181 1.14 2.20 6.61
N ILE A 182 2.29 2.45 7.24
CA ILE A 182 2.35 3.19 8.50
C ILE A 182 2.04 4.67 8.33
N ASN A 183 2.10 5.23 7.12
CA ASN A 183 1.67 6.61 6.85
C ASN A 183 0.21 6.70 6.40
N LEU A 184 -0.28 5.71 5.66
CA LEU A 184 -1.65 5.68 5.18
C LEU A 184 -2.67 5.44 6.30
N ILE A 185 -2.39 4.51 7.22
CA ILE A 185 -3.29 4.20 8.34
C ILE A 185 -3.53 5.44 9.22
N PRO A 186 -2.50 6.16 9.69
CA PRO A 186 -2.69 7.41 10.44
C PRO A 186 -3.39 8.50 9.62
N LEU A 187 -3.09 8.62 8.32
CA LEU A 187 -3.77 9.57 7.45
C LEU A 187 -5.28 9.31 7.40
N HIS A 188 -5.68 8.04 7.31
CA HIS A 188 -7.08 7.63 7.41
C HIS A 188 -7.69 7.98 8.77
N VAL A 189 -6.99 7.70 9.87
CA VAL A 189 -7.46 8.05 11.23
C VAL A 189 -7.63 9.57 11.36
N LEU A 190 -6.67 10.36 10.87
CA LEU A 190 -6.73 11.81 10.87
C LEU A 190 -7.93 12.31 10.07
N ALA A 191 -8.18 11.74 8.89
CA ALA A 191 -9.34 12.09 8.08
C ALA A 191 -10.67 11.80 8.81
N LEU A 192 -10.78 10.65 9.49
CA LEU A 192 -11.97 10.34 10.30
C LEU A 192 -12.19 11.34 11.45
N ILE A 193 -11.10 11.82 12.07
CA ILE A 193 -11.17 12.89 13.10
C ILE A 193 -11.66 14.20 12.48
N VAL A 194 -11.12 14.61 11.33
CA VAL A 194 -11.48 15.86 10.63
C VAL A 194 -12.93 15.85 10.15
N ILE A 195 -13.40 14.71 9.64
CA ILE A 195 -14.82 14.51 9.24
C ILE A 195 -15.75 14.49 10.47
N GLY A 196 -15.19 14.39 11.69
CA GLY A 196 -15.95 14.34 12.94
C GLY A 196 -16.53 12.95 13.26
N ARG A 197 -16.07 11.90 12.57
CA ARG A 197 -16.49 10.50 12.76
C ARG A 197 -15.56 9.74 13.71
N TYR A 198 -15.24 10.35 14.85
CA TYR A 198 -14.50 9.63 15.89
C TYR A 198 -15.41 8.61 16.59
N SER A 199 -14.87 7.41 16.82
CA SER A 199 -15.51 6.36 17.62
C SER A 199 -14.49 5.72 18.57
N SER A 200 -14.95 5.19 19.71
CA SER A 200 -14.10 4.40 20.62
C SER A 200 -13.48 3.18 19.93
N ARG A 201 -14.14 2.64 18.89
CA ARG A 201 -13.60 1.54 18.07
C ARG A 201 -12.33 1.96 17.33
N LEU A 202 -12.31 3.18 16.77
CA LEU A 202 -11.15 3.77 16.10
C LEU A 202 -9.99 3.94 17.08
N PHE A 203 -10.29 4.40 18.30
CA PHE A 203 -9.30 4.54 19.38
C PHE A 203 -8.63 3.21 19.74
N VAL A 204 -9.43 2.17 20.01
CA VAL A 204 -8.90 0.85 20.36
C VAL A 204 -8.09 0.26 19.21
N ALA A 205 -8.64 0.31 17.98
CA ALA A 205 -7.97 -0.25 16.80
C ALA A 205 -6.61 0.40 16.52
N TYR A 206 -6.56 1.74 16.46
CA TYR A 206 -5.32 2.47 16.12
C TYR A 206 -4.29 2.42 17.25
N THR A 207 -4.71 2.58 18.51
CA THR A 207 -3.79 2.58 19.66
C THR A 207 -3.12 1.21 19.81
N THR A 208 -3.90 0.13 19.75
CA THR A 208 -3.35 -1.23 19.81
C THR A 208 -2.45 -1.52 18.61
N PHE A 209 -2.89 -1.16 17.40
CA PHE A 209 -2.09 -1.34 16.19
C PHE A 209 -0.75 -0.59 16.31
N TYR A 210 -0.75 0.71 16.60
CA TYR A 210 0.46 1.54 16.62
C TYR A 210 1.48 1.05 17.65
N CYS A 211 1.06 0.74 18.87
CA CYS A 211 1.97 0.25 19.91
C CYS A 211 2.62 -1.09 19.53
N LEU A 212 1.82 -2.06 19.09
CA LEU A 212 2.35 -3.38 18.72
C LEU A 212 3.17 -3.31 17.43
N ALA A 213 2.67 -2.63 16.39
CA ALA A 213 3.35 -2.46 15.11
C ALA A 213 4.73 -1.82 15.27
N THR A 214 4.83 -0.77 16.09
CA THR A 214 6.10 -0.08 16.35
C THR A 214 7.10 -1.01 17.04
N VAL A 215 6.70 -1.67 18.14
CA VAL A 215 7.60 -2.58 18.89
C VAL A 215 8.03 -3.77 18.05
N LEU A 216 7.13 -4.35 17.26
CA LEU A 216 7.43 -5.47 16.36
C LEU A 216 8.35 -5.04 15.22
N SER A 217 8.11 -3.88 14.59
CA SER A 217 8.94 -3.39 13.49
C SER A 217 10.40 -3.17 13.90
N MET A 218 10.64 -2.74 15.15
CA MET A 218 11.99 -2.56 15.70
C MET A 218 12.78 -3.86 15.85
N GLN A 219 12.11 -5.03 15.86
CA GLN A 219 12.79 -6.32 16.00
C GLN A 219 13.54 -6.72 14.73
N ILE A 220 13.22 -6.12 13.58
CA ILE A 220 13.94 -6.38 12.34
C ILE A 220 15.27 -5.60 12.39
N PRO A 221 16.44 -6.27 12.35
CA PRO A 221 17.73 -5.62 12.54
C PRO A 221 18.01 -4.46 11.58
N PHE A 222 17.55 -4.57 10.34
CA PHE A 222 17.68 -3.50 9.36
C PHE A 222 16.89 -2.23 9.72
N VAL A 223 15.69 -2.41 10.28
CA VAL A 223 14.82 -1.31 10.68
C VAL A 223 15.28 -0.71 12.00
N GLY A 224 15.65 -1.55 12.97
CA GLY A 224 16.20 -1.12 14.26
C GLY A 224 15.40 0.02 14.90
N PHE A 225 16.03 1.17 15.11
CA PHE A 225 15.40 2.36 15.71
C PHE A 225 14.87 3.38 14.70
N GLN A 226 14.80 3.04 13.40
CA GLN A 226 14.23 3.93 12.37
C GLN A 226 12.81 4.43 12.71
N PRO A 227 11.89 3.62 13.25
CA PRO A 227 10.53 4.08 13.56
C PRO A 227 10.45 5.23 14.58
N VAL A 228 11.50 5.44 15.38
CA VAL A 228 11.56 6.52 16.38
C VAL A 228 12.47 7.66 15.92
N ARG A 229 13.50 7.36 15.13
CA ARG A 229 14.52 8.35 14.75
C ARG A 229 14.29 8.99 13.38
N THR A 230 13.46 8.42 12.52
CA THR A 230 13.25 8.95 11.16
C THR A 230 11.98 9.77 11.06
N SER A 231 12.04 10.84 10.25
CA SER A 231 10.87 11.69 9.96
C SER A 231 9.73 10.95 9.25
N GLU A 232 10.02 9.83 8.59
CA GLU A 232 9.06 9.01 7.85
C GLU A 232 7.97 8.38 8.74
N HIS A 233 8.25 8.20 10.03
CA HIS A 233 7.34 7.55 10.98
C HIS A 233 6.69 8.55 11.94
N MET A 234 7.13 9.82 11.92
CA MET A 234 6.62 10.88 12.78
C MET A 234 5.13 11.19 12.57
N PRO A 235 4.55 11.11 11.36
CA PRO A 235 3.11 11.29 11.19
C PRO A 235 2.28 10.28 12.01
N ALA A 236 2.72 9.03 12.06
CA ALA A 236 2.05 7.99 12.85
C ALA A 236 2.08 8.30 14.36
N PHE A 237 3.22 8.77 14.86
CA PHE A 237 3.36 9.21 16.25
C PHE A 237 2.50 10.45 16.55
N GLY A 238 2.47 11.42 15.63
CA GLY A 238 1.68 12.64 15.76
C GLY A 238 0.18 12.34 15.85
N VAL A 239 -0.34 11.48 14.97
CA VAL A 239 -1.74 11.04 15.00
C VAL A 239 -2.04 10.22 16.25
N PHE A 240 -1.09 9.41 16.73
CA PHE A 240 -1.22 8.71 18.02
C PHE A 240 -1.41 9.69 19.18
N GLY A 241 -0.55 10.69 19.30
CA GLY A 241 -0.68 11.74 20.31
C GLY A 241 -2.00 12.51 20.19
N LEU A 242 -2.37 12.91 18.98
CA LEU A 242 -3.64 13.59 18.71
C LEU A 242 -4.85 12.75 19.15
N LEU A 243 -4.83 11.45 18.85
CA LEU A 243 -5.93 10.55 19.18
C LEU A 243 -6.09 10.37 20.71
N GLN A 244 -5.00 10.38 21.47
CA GLN A 244 -5.06 10.39 22.94
C GLN A 244 -5.71 11.66 23.47
N ILE A 245 -5.35 12.84 22.91
CA ILE A 245 -5.95 14.12 23.30
C ILE A 245 -7.44 14.13 22.95
N VAL A 246 -7.81 13.71 21.74
CA VAL A 246 -9.22 13.63 21.31
C VAL A 246 -10.03 12.69 22.21
N ALA A 247 -9.48 11.53 22.59
CA ALA A 247 -10.13 10.60 23.51
C ALA A 247 -10.34 11.21 24.91
N ALA A 248 -9.31 11.85 25.45
CA ALA A 248 -9.38 12.54 26.75
C ALA A 248 -10.41 13.69 26.73
N MET A 249 -10.44 14.47 25.65
CA MET A 249 -11.42 15.54 25.47
C MET A 249 -12.85 14.99 25.37
N GLN A 250 -13.08 13.89 24.64
CA GLN A 250 -14.42 13.28 24.60
C GLN A 250 -14.87 12.76 25.95
N TYR A 251 -13.96 12.18 26.74
CA TYR A 251 -14.25 11.77 28.10
C TYR A 251 -14.57 12.96 29.02
N ALA A 252 -13.86 14.08 28.87
CA ALA A 252 -14.09 15.32 29.62
C ALA A 252 -15.41 16.01 29.22
N ARG A 253 -15.80 15.92 27.94
CA ARG A 253 -17.06 16.50 27.42
C ARG A 253 -18.29 16.05 28.20
N ALA A 254 -18.29 14.82 28.70
CA ALA A 254 -19.41 14.27 29.48
C ALA A 254 -19.54 14.86 30.90
N ARG A 255 -18.51 15.56 31.40
CA ARG A 255 -18.40 16.01 32.80
C ARG A 255 -18.33 17.53 32.97
N VAL A 256 -18.25 18.28 31.87
CA VAL A 256 -17.97 19.73 31.88
C VAL A 256 -19.04 20.47 31.09
N SER A 257 -19.35 21.70 31.51
CA SER A 257 -20.29 22.56 30.79
C SER A 257 -19.79 22.89 29.37
N ARG A 258 -20.71 23.13 28.42
CA ARG A 258 -20.37 23.37 27.00
C ARG A 258 -19.43 24.56 26.79
N GLN A 259 -19.55 25.62 27.59
CA GLN A 259 -18.69 26.81 27.47
C GLN A 259 -17.27 26.52 27.95
N GLN A 260 -17.12 25.91 29.12
CA GLN A 260 -15.80 25.48 29.63
C GLN A 260 -15.15 24.43 28.72
N PHE A 261 -15.95 23.54 28.11
CA PHE A 261 -15.47 22.55 27.15
C PHE A 261 -14.92 23.21 25.88
N MET A 262 -15.57 24.22 25.31
CA MET A 262 -15.07 24.90 24.10
C MET A 262 -13.76 25.64 24.36
N THR A 263 -13.62 26.29 25.52
CA THR A 263 -12.36 26.94 25.91
C THR A 263 -11.24 25.91 26.10
N LEU A 264 -11.53 24.78 26.76
CA LEU A 264 -10.56 23.69 26.94
C LEU A 264 -10.22 23.00 25.61
N PHE A 265 -11.18 22.84 24.70
CA PHE A 265 -10.98 22.19 23.41
C PHE A 265 -10.10 23.04 22.50
N VAL A 266 -10.46 24.32 22.30
CA VAL A 266 -9.68 25.22 21.44
C VAL A 266 -8.33 25.55 22.08
N GLY A 267 -8.31 25.87 23.38
CA GLY A 267 -7.07 26.17 24.11
C GLY A 267 -6.14 24.96 24.22
N GLY A 268 -6.68 23.77 24.50
CA GLY A 268 -5.90 22.54 24.58
C GLY A 268 -5.32 22.13 23.23
N LEU A 269 -6.15 22.12 22.17
CA LEU A 269 -5.69 21.74 20.84
C LEU A 269 -4.63 22.72 20.31
N THR A 270 -4.81 24.02 20.53
CA THR A 270 -3.82 25.03 20.12
C THR A 270 -2.53 24.92 20.93
N PHE A 271 -2.60 24.77 22.26
CA PHE A 271 -1.43 24.61 23.11
C PHE A 271 -0.62 23.37 22.77
N PHE A 272 -1.26 22.19 22.72
CA PHE A 272 -0.59 20.94 22.36
C PHE A 272 -0.12 20.93 20.91
N GLY A 273 -0.86 21.57 19.99
CA GLY A 273 -0.45 21.73 18.61
C GLY A 273 0.83 22.56 18.47
N ILE A 274 0.90 23.73 19.11
CA ILE A 274 2.10 24.58 19.12
C ILE A 274 3.26 23.84 19.78
N LEU A 275 3.03 23.20 20.92
CA LEU A 275 4.05 22.42 21.63
C LEU A 275 4.61 21.29 20.75
N ALA A 276 3.75 20.55 20.07
CA ALA A 276 4.17 19.47 19.17
C ALA A 276 5.05 19.99 18.02
N VAL A 277 4.69 21.12 17.42
CA VAL A 277 5.47 21.76 16.35
C VAL A 277 6.83 22.22 16.87
N VAL A 278 6.87 22.91 18.00
CA VAL A 278 8.13 23.39 18.61
C VAL A 278 9.05 22.23 18.97
N VAL A 279 8.50 21.18 19.59
CA VAL A 279 9.27 19.98 19.95
C VAL A 279 9.78 19.27 18.71
N TYR A 280 8.95 19.11 17.67
CA TYR A 280 9.38 18.49 16.41
C TYR A 280 10.55 19.24 15.77
N PHE A 281 10.43 20.56 15.58
CA PHE A 281 11.52 21.35 15.00
C PHE A 281 12.77 21.37 15.90
N GLY A 282 12.60 21.40 17.22
CA GLY A 282 13.70 21.28 18.17
C GLY A 282 14.43 19.93 18.07
N LEU A 283 13.71 18.83 17.90
CA LEU A 283 14.28 17.50 17.74
C LEU A 283 14.99 17.31 16.39
N VAL A 284 14.47 17.92 15.33
CA VAL A 284 15.10 17.90 14.00
C VAL A 284 16.38 18.74 14.00
N TRP A 285 16.35 19.96 14.53
CA TRP A 285 17.56 20.80 14.65
C TRP A 285 18.58 20.22 15.63
N GLY A 286 18.13 19.55 16.69
CA GLY A 286 19.01 18.83 17.62
C GLY A 286 19.64 17.57 17.04
N GLY A 287 19.29 17.17 15.81
CA GLY A 287 19.83 15.98 15.15
C GLY A 287 19.35 14.64 15.73
N TYR A 288 18.38 14.66 16.65
CA TYR A 288 17.80 13.44 17.23
C TYR A 288 16.82 12.76 16.27
N VAL A 289 16.13 13.55 15.44
CA VAL A 289 15.26 13.06 14.37
C VAL A 289 15.95 13.34 13.04
N ALA A 290 16.26 12.26 12.31
CA ALA A 290 16.83 12.32 10.98
C ALA A 290 15.78 12.86 9.97
N PRO A 291 16.21 13.69 9.01
CA PRO A 291 15.34 14.14 7.92
C PRO A 291 14.92 12.98 7.02
N PHE A 292 13.98 13.24 6.10
CA PHE A 292 13.56 12.27 5.10
C PHE A 292 14.74 11.71 4.31
N SER A 293 14.73 10.39 4.05
CA SER A 293 15.74 9.78 3.18
C SER A 293 15.64 10.33 1.75
N GLY A 294 16.77 10.39 1.05
CA GLY A 294 16.83 10.93 -0.31
C GLY A 294 15.87 10.27 -1.29
N ARG A 295 15.60 8.96 -1.13
CA ARG A 295 14.62 8.21 -1.95
C ARG A 295 13.18 8.62 -1.70
N PHE A 296 12.81 8.98 -0.47
CA PHE A 296 11.45 9.43 -0.16
C PHE A 296 11.29 10.93 -0.44
N TYR A 297 12.35 11.71 -0.24
CA TYR A 297 12.33 13.14 -0.55
C TYR A 297 12.28 13.40 -2.06
N SER A 298 12.87 12.54 -2.89
CA SER A 298 12.72 12.61 -4.36
C SER A 298 11.28 12.38 -4.85
N LEU A 299 10.44 11.73 -4.04
CA LEU A 299 9.00 11.60 -4.30
C LEU A 299 8.20 12.85 -3.90
N TRP A 300 8.80 13.80 -3.19
CA TRP A 300 8.15 15.07 -2.86
C TRP A 300 8.63 16.17 -3.81
N ASP A 301 9.95 16.29 -3.96
CA ASP A 301 10.58 17.26 -4.84
C ASP A 301 11.22 16.55 -6.04
N THR A 302 10.51 16.61 -7.18
CA THR A 302 10.98 16.05 -8.45
C THR A 302 12.14 16.84 -9.05
N GLY A 303 12.33 18.11 -8.67
CA GLY A 303 13.49 18.91 -8.99
C GLY A 303 14.73 18.44 -8.21
N TYR A 304 14.57 18.13 -6.93
CA TYR A 304 15.61 17.47 -6.12
C TYR A 304 15.92 16.06 -6.61
N ALA A 305 14.92 15.30 -7.08
CA ALA A 305 15.14 14.04 -7.76
C ALA A 305 16.03 14.23 -9.00
N LYS A 306 15.71 15.21 -9.85
CA LYS A 306 16.50 15.56 -11.05
C LYS A 306 17.92 16.04 -10.71
N VAL A 307 18.09 16.87 -9.68
CA VAL A 307 19.39 17.40 -9.24
C VAL A 307 20.23 16.35 -8.52
N ASN A 308 19.64 15.48 -7.68
CA ASN A 308 20.36 14.31 -7.14
C ASN A 308 20.56 13.21 -8.18
N CYS A 309 19.74 13.13 -9.22
CA CYS A 309 20.03 12.30 -10.40
C CYS A 309 21.26 12.85 -11.16
N ILE A 310 21.51 14.17 -11.13
CA ILE A 310 22.72 14.80 -11.67
C ILE A 310 23.94 14.58 -10.75
N HIS A 311 23.76 14.60 -9.42
CA HIS A 311 24.87 14.44 -8.45
C HIS A 311 25.15 12.99 -8.02
N ILE A 312 24.16 12.10 -8.06
CA ILE A 312 24.20 10.67 -7.70
C ILE A 312 23.60 9.87 -8.88
N PRO A 313 24.37 9.67 -9.97
CA PRO A 313 23.88 9.06 -11.22
C PRO A 313 23.38 7.62 -11.06
N ILE A 314 23.70 6.95 -9.94
CA ILE A 314 23.27 5.59 -9.63
C ILE A 314 21.74 5.50 -9.52
N ILE A 315 21.09 6.49 -8.90
CA ILE A 315 19.62 6.47 -8.71
C ILE A 315 18.89 6.71 -10.04
N ALA A 316 19.42 7.60 -10.89
CA ALA A 316 18.84 7.92 -12.20
C ALA A 316 18.97 6.78 -13.22
N SER A 317 20.01 5.96 -13.07
CA SER A 317 20.34 4.88 -14.01
C SER A 317 19.36 3.70 -13.94
N VAL A 318 18.56 3.61 -12.88
CA VAL A 318 17.54 2.56 -12.72
C VAL A 318 16.31 2.93 -13.55
N SER A 319 16.02 2.09 -14.55
CA SER A 319 14.88 2.28 -15.47
C SER A 319 13.53 2.39 -14.76
N GLU A 320 13.39 1.78 -13.59
CA GLU A 320 12.15 1.78 -12.80
C GLU A 320 11.82 3.13 -12.15
N HIS A 321 12.80 4.02 -12.01
CA HIS A 321 12.59 5.36 -11.46
C HIS A 321 12.17 6.37 -12.52
N GLN A 322 12.08 5.95 -13.78
CA GLN A 322 11.62 6.78 -14.88
C GLN A 322 10.10 6.96 -14.84
N PRO A 323 9.60 8.12 -15.30
CA PRO A 323 8.18 8.39 -15.32
C PRO A 323 7.41 7.50 -16.29
N THR A 324 6.21 7.07 -15.87
CA THR A 324 5.30 6.27 -16.68
C THR A 324 4.47 7.16 -17.61
N THR A 325 4.25 6.67 -18.84
CA THR A 325 3.40 7.35 -19.83
C THR A 325 1.96 6.84 -19.74
N TRP A 326 1.01 7.60 -20.29
CA TRP A 326 -0.41 7.17 -20.37
C TRP A 326 -0.59 5.84 -21.11
N VAL A 327 0.31 5.51 -22.05
CA VAL A 327 0.29 4.24 -22.79
C VAL A 327 0.55 3.06 -21.84
N SER A 328 1.52 3.19 -20.94
CA SER A 328 1.81 2.19 -19.91
C SER A 328 0.60 1.97 -19.00
N PHE A 329 -0.09 3.06 -18.60
CA PHE A 329 -1.31 2.95 -17.79
C PHE A 329 -2.41 2.13 -18.47
N PHE A 330 -2.66 2.37 -19.75
CA PHE A 330 -3.68 1.63 -20.49
C PHE A 330 -3.25 0.16 -20.72
N PHE A 331 -1.98 -0.08 -20.99
CA PHE A 331 -1.44 -1.43 -21.19
C PHE A 331 -1.49 -2.27 -19.90
N ASP A 332 -1.22 -1.67 -18.75
CA ASP A 332 -1.19 -2.40 -17.48
C ASP A 332 -2.57 -2.65 -16.87
N LEU A 333 -3.53 -1.74 -17.09
CA LEU A 333 -4.84 -1.75 -16.41
C LEU A 333 -6.02 -2.01 -17.35
N HIS A 334 -5.88 -1.82 -18.67
CA HIS A 334 -6.95 -2.01 -19.66
C HIS A 334 -8.29 -1.39 -19.21
N ILE A 335 -9.37 -2.20 -19.13
CA ILE A 335 -10.71 -1.75 -18.75
C ILE A 335 -10.79 -1.23 -17.32
N THR A 336 -9.91 -1.69 -16.42
CA THR A 336 -9.95 -1.27 -15.01
C THR A 336 -9.59 0.21 -14.84
N ALA A 337 -8.74 0.77 -15.72
CA ALA A 337 -8.45 2.19 -15.75
C ALA A 337 -9.70 3.04 -16.04
N ALA A 338 -10.58 2.57 -16.93
CA ALA A 338 -11.82 3.27 -17.28
C ALA A 338 -12.91 3.15 -16.20
N VAL A 339 -12.99 2.00 -15.52
CA VAL A 339 -13.99 1.75 -14.47
C VAL A 339 -13.59 2.36 -13.12
N PHE A 340 -12.30 2.64 -12.91
CA PHE A 340 -11.76 3.18 -11.66
C PHE A 340 -12.44 4.49 -11.20
N PRO A 341 -12.62 5.54 -12.04
CA PRO A 341 -13.29 6.77 -11.61
C PRO A 341 -14.74 6.56 -11.20
N VAL A 342 -15.44 5.62 -11.87
CA VAL A 342 -16.83 5.26 -11.52
C VAL A 342 -16.87 4.59 -10.15
N GLY A 343 -15.93 3.68 -9.87
CA GLY A 343 -15.78 3.05 -8.56
C GLY A 343 -15.52 4.07 -7.45
N LEU A 344 -14.62 5.01 -7.68
CA LEU A 344 -14.31 6.09 -6.72
C LEU A 344 -15.55 6.95 -6.44
N TRP A 345 -16.31 7.32 -7.47
CA TRP A 345 -17.55 8.09 -7.30
C TRP A 345 -18.59 7.36 -6.43
N TYR A 346 -18.72 6.03 -6.58
CA TYR A 346 -19.61 5.23 -5.74
C TYR A 346 -19.17 5.15 -4.28
N CYS A 347 -17.85 5.13 -4.03
CA CYS A 347 -17.30 5.21 -2.67
C CYS A 347 -17.67 6.54 -2.02
N VAL A 348 -17.40 7.65 -2.71
CA VAL A 348 -17.67 9.01 -2.21
C VAL A 348 -19.16 9.25 -1.97
N LYS A 349 -20.03 8.70 -2.81
CA LYS A 349 -21.48 8.87 -2.65
C LYS A 349 -22.00 8.22 -1.37
N ASN A 350 -21.42 7.10 -0.96
CA ASN A 350 -21.89 6.32 0.19
C ASN A 350 -20.78 6.20 1.24
N VAL A 351 -20.51 7.30 1.95
CA VAL A 351 -19.40 7.42 2.90
C VAL A 351 -19.62 6.54 4.14
N ASN A 352 -18.73 5.56 4.33
CA ASN A 352 -18.60 4.78 5.57
C ASN A 352 -17.16 4.85 6.11
N ASP A 353 -16.95 4.51 7.38
CA ASP A 353 -15.65 4.62 8.04
C ASP A 353 -14.54 3.85 7.28
N GLU A 354 -14.89 2.69 6.73
CA GLU A 354 -14.02 1.87 5.88
C GLU A 354 -13.86 2.37 4.44
N ARG A 355 -14.85 3.09 3.89
CA ARG A 355 -14.78 3.62 2.52
C ARG A 355 -13.91 4.86 2.44
N VAL A 356 -13.89 5.66 3.52
CA VAL A 356 -12.90 6.73 3.69
C VAL A 356 -11.48 6.15 3.58
N PHE A 357 -11.20 4.98 4.17
CA PHE A 357 -9.88 4.33 4.02
C PHE A 357 -9.57 4.01 2.54
N SER A 358 -10.54 3.45 1.83
CA SER A 358 -10.39 3.11 0.41
C SER A 358 -10.21 4.35 -0.48
N GLU A 359 -10.92 5.44 -0.21
CA GLU A 359 -10.81 6.71 -0.94
C GLU A 359 -9.41 7.33 -0.77
N PHE A 360 -8.89 7.39 0.46
CA PHE A 360 -7.54 7.92 0.70
C PHE A 360 -6.46 7.03 0.11
N TRP A 361 -6.61 5.71 0.17
CA TRP A 361 -5.69 4.79 -0.51
C TRP A 361 -5.64 5.05 -2.02
N GLN A 362 -6.81 5.15 -2.66
CA GLN A 362 -6.92 5.38 -4.10
C GLN A 362 -6.40 6.76 -4.52
N CYS A 363 -6.73 7.81 -3.78
CA CYS A 363 -6.25 9.16 -4.05
C CYS A 363 -4.73 9.28 -3.83
N PHE A 364 -4.18 8.64 -2.80
CA PHE A 364 -2.74 8.65 -2.56
C PHE A 364 -1.98 7.89 -3.65
N VAL A 365 -2.49 6.74 -4.09
CA VAL A 365 -1.92 5.98 -5.23
C VAL A 365 -2.01 6.80 -6.52
N PHE A 366 -3.13 7.48 -6.76
CA PHE A 366 -3.27 8.36 -7.92
C PHE A 366 -2.31 9.56 -7.85
N PHE A 367 -2.08 10.12 -6.66
CA PHE A 367 -1.14 11.22 -6.45
C PHE A 367 0.32 10.78 -6.59
N SER A 368 0.70 9.61 -6.09
CA SER A 368 2.05 9.05 -6.28
C SER A 368 2.32 8.72 -7.75
N LEU A 369 1.30 8.30 -8.51
CA LEU A 369 1.36 8.11 -9.97
C LEU A 369 1.40 9.45 -10.74
N GLN A 370 0.68 10.48 -10.29
CA GLN A 370 0.71 11.81 -10.90
C GLN A 370 2.06 12.51 -10.70
N LEU A 371 2.76 12.21 -9.60
CA LEU A 371 4.11 12.72 -9.35
C LEU A 371 5.12 12.16 -10.38
N PHE A 372 4.89 10.93 -10.87
CA PHE A 372 5.58 10.41 -12.06
C PHE A 372 5.13 11.09 -13.36
N LEU A 373 3.84 11.37 -13.57
CA LEU A 373 3.38 12.13 -14.76
C LEU A 373 3.88 13.58 -14.80
N SER A 374 4.09 14.21 -13.63
CA SER A 374 4.60 15.59 -13.51
C SER A 374 6.04 15.72 -14.00
N LEU A 375 6.83 14.64 -13.90
CA LEU A 375 8.15 14.56 -14.55
C LEU A 375 8.03 14.68 -16.08
N PHE A 376 6.93 14.23 -16.70
CA PHE A 376 6.73 14.35 -18.14
C PHE A 376 6.49 15.80 -18.57
N ILE A 377 5.64 16.55 -17.85
CA ILE A 377 5.32 17.95 -18.18
C ILE A 377 6.53 18.87 -17.95
N CYS A 378 7.28 18.67 -16.86
CA CYS A 378 8.50 19.44 -16.59
C CYS A 378 9.67 19.09 -17.53
N THR A 379 9.78 17.83 -18.00
CA THR A 379 10.82 17.46 -18.98
C THR A 379 10.45 17.95 -20.37
N TYR A 380 9.17 17.90 -20.77
CA TYR A 380 8.72 18.47 -22.04
C TYR A 380 8.91 19.99 -22.08
N ASP A 381 8.60 20.71 -20.99
CA ASP A 381 8.79 22.17 -20.93
C ASP A 381 10.28 22.57 -20.96
N HIS A 382 11.17 21.81 -20.32
CA HIS A 382 12.62 22.12 -20.34
C HIS A 382 13.33 21.70 -21.64
N THR A 383 12.93 20.57 -22.25
CA THR A 383 13.49 20.13 -23.55
C THR A 383 12.97 21.00 -24.69
N VAL A 384 11.70 21.40 -24.66
CA VAL A 384 11.16 22.37 -25.62
C VAL A 384 11.79 23.74 -25.40
N ARG A 385 11.97 24.23 -24.16
CA ARG A 385 12.69 25.49 -23.93
C ARG A 385 14.13 25.44 -24.41
N HIS A 386 14.89 24.37 -24.15
CA HIS A 386 16.26 24.25 -24.66
C HIS A 386 16.31 24.18 -26.19
N ILE A 387 15.38 23.46 -26.84
CA ILE A 387 15.31 23.40 -28.30
C ILE A 387 14.91 24.75 -28.89
N VAL A 388 13.97 25.47 -28.26
CA VAL A 388 13.54 26.81 -28.70
C VAL A 388 14.65 27.84 -28.50
N THR A 389 15.38 27.82 -27.37
CA THR A 389 16.51 28.73 -27.15
C THR A 389 17.74 28.40 -28.02
N ASP A 390 18.00 27.13 -28.33
CA ASP A 390 19.08 26.74 -29.27
C ASP A 390 18.72 27.10 -30.72
N GLN A 391 17.42 27.11 -31.08
CA GLN A 391 16.95 27.54 -32.38
C GLN A 391 16.97 29.07 -32.49
N GLU A 392 16.57 29.82 -31.45
CA GLU A 392 16.67 31.28 -31.42
C GLU A 392 18.12 31.76 -31.47
N GLY A 393 19.04 31.12 -30.73
CA GLY A 393 20.47 31.45 -30.79
C GLY A 393 21.11 31.17 -32.15
N LYS A 394 20.70 30.11 -32.86
CA LYS A 394 21.17 29.82 -34.22
C LYS A 394 20.57 30.72 -35.29
N VAL A 395 19.37 31.27 -35.06
CA VAL A 395 18.74 32.26 -35.96
C VAL A 395 19.38 33.64 -35.78
N GLU A 396 19.76 34.03 -34.55
CA GLU A 396 20.54 35.26 -34.31
C GLU A 396 21.97 35.17 -34.88
N GLU A 397 22.64 34.01 -34.78
CA GLU A 397 23.95 33.81 -35.42
C GLU A 397 23.85 33.80 -36.96
N ALA A 398 22.76 33.30 -37.54
CA ALA A 398 22.54 33.33 -38.99
C ALA A 398 22.26 34.75 -39.54
N PHE A 399 21.69 35.65 -38.72
CA PHE A 399 21.45 37.05 -39.07
C PHE A 399 22.66 37.98 -38.87
N GLN A 400 23.74 37.50 -38.23
CA GLN A 400 25.03 38.22 -38.15
C GLN A 400 25.96 37.90 -39.33
N ILE A 401 25.61 36.94 -40.18
CA ILE A 401 26.41 36.48 -41.34
C ILE A 401 25.85 37.02 -42.68
N PHE A 402 24.75 37.78 -42.65
CA PHE A 402 24.26 38.64 -43.73
C PHE A 402 24.30 40.10 -43.30
#